data_AF-A0A9W8IMT2-F1
#
_entry.id   AF-A0A9W8IMT2-F1
#
_cell.length_a   1.000
_cell.length_b   1.000
_cell.length_c   1.000
_cell.angle_alpha   90.00
_cell.angle_beta   90.00
_cell.angle_gamma   90.00
#
_symmetry.space_group_name_H-M   'P 1'
#
loop_
_entity.id
_entity.type
_entity.pdbx_description
1 polymer ?
#
loop_
_entity_poly.entity_id
_entity_poly.type
_entity_poly.pdbx_seq_one_letter_code
_entity_poly.pdbx_strand_id
1 'polypeptide(L)'
;MFRISQLARTAASRGTRSYSGLFSNEAYEASKETARTSVETWRKISLFIAVPSVVIFSYVATKEELDHIHHLEHDPPKFVAYPYLRIRKRKLPYGDGDHTPFSNPLVNPDPED
;
A
#
# COMPACT_ATOMS: atom_id res chain seq x y z
N MET A 1 74.64 40.47 5.77
CA MET A 1 73.88 40.15 4.54
C MET A 1 72.66 39.33 4.93
N PHE A 2 71.47 39.93 4.86
CA PHE A 2 70.20 39.32 5.27
C PHE A 2 69.67 38.37 4.18
N ARG A 3 69.33 37.12 4.52
CA ARG A 3 68.58 36.22 3.64
C ARG A 3 67.10 36.26 4.01
N ILE A 4 66.29 36.76 3.08
CA ILE A 4 64.84 36.87 3.18
C ILE A 4 64.22 35.47 3.06
N SER A 5 63.38 35.10 4.03
CA SER A 5 62.58 33.88 4.04
C SER A 5 61.58 33.87 2.88
N GLN A 6 61.66 32.89 1.98
CA GLN A 6 60.61 32.65 0.99
C GLN A 6 59.44 31.91 1.66
N LEU A 7 58.33 32.62 1.89
CA LEU A 7 57.06 32.01 2.23
C LEU A 7 56.50 31.29 0.99
N ALA A 8 56.62 29.96 0.97
CA ALA A 8 55.95 29.11 0.00
C ALA A 8 54.43 29.18 0.24
N ARG A 9 53.72 29.85 -0.67
CA ARG A 9 52.26 29.82 -0.70
C ARG A 9 51.83 28.45 -1.19
N THR A 10 51.40 27.58 -0.27
CA THR A 10 50.72 26.34 -0.62
C THR A 10 49.42 26.70 -1.34
N ALA A 11 49.41 26.58 -2.67
CA ALA A 11 48.18 26.70 -3.43
C ALA A 11 47.30 25.51 -3.04
N ALA A 12 46.27 25.76 -2.23
CA ALA A 12 45.24 24.77 -1.97
C ALA A 12 44.67 24.31 -3.32
N SER A 13 44.81 23.02 -3.63
CA SER A 13 44.15 22.43 -4.80
C SER A 13 42.65 22.70 -4.64
N ARG A 14 42.10 23.59 -5.47
CA ARG A 14 40.65 23.76 -5.60
C ARG A 14 40.11 22.43 -6.09
N GLY A 15 39.64 21.59 -5.17
CA GLY A 15 38.86 20.42 -5.50
C GLY A 15 37.61 20.89 -6.23
N THR A 16 37.58 20.72 -7.55
CA THR A 16 36.34 20.83 -8.33
C THR A 16 35.42 19.72 -7.81
N ARG A 17 34.44 20.10 -6.98
CA ARG A 17 33.41 19.18 -6.51
C ARG A 17 32.47 18.93 -7.69
N SER A 18 32.69 17.83 -8.43
CA SER A 18 31.84 17.45 -9.55
C SER A 18 30.46 17.04 -9.05
N TYR A 19 29.48 17.92 -9.22
CA TYR A 19 28.07 17.69 -8.89
C TYR A 19 27.31 16.86 -9.95
N SER A 20 27.99 16.35 -10.98
CA SER A 20 27.38 15.70 -12.15
C SER A 20 27.28 14.18 -12.08
N GLY A 21 27.65 13.56 -10.96
CA GLY A 21 27.66 12.10 -10.80
C GLY A 21 26.36 11.43 -11.24
N LEU A 22 25.21 12.01 -10.88
CA LEU A 22 23.87 11.47 -11.18
C LEU A 22 23.51 11.36 -12.68
N PHE A 23 24.16 12.11 -13.57
CA PHE A 23 23.86 12.12 -15.01
C PHE A 23 25.01 11.59 -15.88
N SER A 24 26.05 11.03 -15.25
CA SER A 24 27.12 10.36 -15.98
C SER A 24 26.66 8.96 -16.41
N ASN A 25 27.06 8.52 -17.61
CA ASN A 25 26.77 7.16 -18.09
C ASN A 25 27.27 6.08 -17.10
N GLU A 26 28.38 6.35 -16.41
CA GLU A 26 28.97 5.46 -15.42
C GLU A 26 28.07 5.28 -14.19
N ALA A 27 27.52 6.36 -13.65
CA ALA A 27 26.59 6.27 -12.52
C ALA A 27 25.25 5.64 -12.93
N TYR A 28 24.81 5.85 -14.17
CA TYR A 28 23.63 5.19 -14.70
C TYR A 28 23.83 3.66 -14.75
N GLU A 29 24.94 3.18 -15.32
CA GLU A 29 25.22 1.74 -15.37
C GLU A 29 25.42 1.15 -13.96
N ALA A 30 26.09 1.86 -13.04
CA ALA A 30 26.18 1.43 -11.64
C ALA A 30 24.79 1.31 -10.95
N SER A 31 23.89 2.26 -11.22
CA SER A 31 22.51 2.22 -10.71
C SER A 31 21.73 1.05 -11.29
N LYS A 32 21.96 0.73 -12.57
CA LYS A 32 21.29 -0.35 -13.30
C LYS A 32 21.71 -1.71 -12.79
N GLU A 33 22.99 -1.94 -12.50
CA GLU A 33 23.45 -3.18 -11.88
C GLU A 33 22.88 -3.35 -10.46
N THR A 34 22.83 -2.28 -9.67
CA THR A 34 22.20 -2.29 -8.35
C THR A 34 20.69 -2.56 -8.44
N ALA A 35 20.01 -2.00 -9.46
CA ALA A 35 18.59 -2.24 -9.70
C ALA A 35 18.32 -3.70 -10.14
N ARG A 36 19.17 -4.29 -10.98
CA ARG A 36 19.03 -5.69 -11.42
C ARG A 36 19.03 -6.66 -10.25
N THR A 37 19.98 -6.53 -9.34
CA THR A 37 20.06 -7.39 -8.13
C THR A 37 18.86 -7.20 -7.21
N SER A 38 18.40 -5.95 -7.05
CA SER A 38 17.20 -5.62 -6.28
C SER A 38 15.95 -6.25 -6.89
N VAL A 39 15.76 -6.12 -8.22
CA VAL A 39 14.62 -6.69 -8.95
C VAL A 39 14.59 -8.20 -8.83
N GLU A 40 15.73 -8.89 -8.93
CA GLU A 40 15.79 -10.34 -8.77
C GLU A 40 15.37 -10.78 -7.36
N THR A 41 15.83 -10.05 -6.34
CA THR A 41 15.47 -10.31 -4.93
C THR A 41 13.96 -10.19 -4.72
N TRP A 42 13.36 -9.09 -5.17
CA TRP A 42 11.91 -8.86 -5.05
C TRP A 42 11.10 -9.84 -5.88
N ARG A 43 11.57 -10.23 -7.07
CA ARG A 43 10.92 -11.26 -7.89
C ARG A 43 10.84 -12.59 -7.14
N LYS A 44 11.93 -13.01 -6.47
CA LYS A 44 11.95 -14.23 -5.67
C LYS A 44 11.00 -14.14 -4.48
N ILE A 45 11.04 -13.04 -3.72
CA ILE A 45 10.14 -12.84 -2.57
C ILE A 45 8.67 -12.90 -3.01
N SER A 46 8.31 -12.19 -4.09
CA SER A 46 6.93 -12.19 -4.59
C SER A 46 6.46 -13.59 -5.01
N LEU A 47 7.31 -14.34 -5.72
CA LEU A 47 6.93 -15.66 -6.25
C LEU A 47 6.97 -16.78 -5.19
N PHE A 48 7.94 -16.75 -4.28
CA PHE A 48 8.16 -17.84 -3.32
C PHE A 48 7.55 -17.60 -1.95
N ILE A 49 7.22 -16.35 -1.61
CA ILE A 49 6.62 -16.00 -0.31
C ILE A 49 5.23 -15.45 -0.52
N ALA A 50 5.07 -14.38 -1.30
CA ALA A 50 3.77 -13.71 -1.41
C ALA A 50 2.72 -14.61 -2.09
N VAL A 51 3.03 -15.22 -3.24
CA VAL A 51 2.08 -16.09 -3.95
C VAL A 51 1.62 -17.29 -3.10
N PRO A 52 2.52 -18.10 -2.48
CA PRO A 52 2.07 -19.19 -1.60
C PRO A 52 1.26 -18.71 -0.41
N SER A 53 1.64 -17.57 0.20
CA SER A 53 0.89 -16.99 1.31
C SER A 53 -0.54 -16.63 0.90
N VAL A 54 -0.70 -15.96 -0.25
CA VAL A 54 -2.02 -15.61 -0.78
C VAL A 54 -2.86 -16.87 -1.01
N VAL A 55 -2.30 -17.92 -1.59
CA VAL A 55 -3.03 -19.19 -1.80
C VAL A 55 -3.53 -19.78 -0.48
N ILE A 56 -2.68 -19.80 0.55
CA ILE A 56 -3.06 -20.34 1.87
C ILE A 56 -4.17 -19.49 2.51
N PHE A 57 -4.02 -18.16 2.52
CA PHE A 57 -5.03 -17.28 3.12
C PHE A 57 -6.34 -17.27 2.33
N SER A 58 -6.28 -17.35 1.00
CA SER A 58 -7.47 -17.47 0.16
C SER A 58 -8.24 -18.76 0.48
N TYR A 59 -7.56 -19.87 0.73
CA TYR A 59 -8.22 -21.12 1.12
C TYR A 59 -8.94 -20.99 2.47
N VAL A 60 -8.26 -20.42 3.49
CA VAL A 60 -8.85 -20.21 4.82
C VAL A 60 -10.05 -19.27 4.74
N ALA A 61 -9.90 -18.11 4.09
CA ALA A 61 -10.97 -17.13 3.95
C ALA A 61 -12.17 -17.69 3.17
N THR A 62 -11.94 -18.47 2.11
CA THR A 62 -13.03 -19.11 1.35
C THR A 62 -13.83 -20.07 2.22
N LYS A 63 -13.15 -20.85 3.07
CA LYS A 63 -13.82 -21.77 3.98
C LYS A 63 -14.69 -21.02 4.98
N GLU A 64 -14.14 -20.00 5.64
CA GLU A 64 -14.87 -19.19 6.61
C GLU A 64 -16.08 -18.48 5.98
N GLU A 65 -15.94 -17.98 4.76
CA GLU A 65 -17.04 -17.34 4.02
C GLU A 65 -18.15 -18.33 3.67
N LEU A 66 -17.81 -19.56 3.23
CA LEU A 66 -18.81 -20.60 2.97
C LEU A 66 -19.57 -20.99 4.24
N ASP A 67 -18.87 -21.12 5.37
CA ASP A 67 -19.49 -21.39 6.67
C ASP A 67 -20.41 -20.21 7.08
N HIS A 68 -20.00 -18.96 6.82
CA HIS A 68 -20.81 -17.77 7.08
C HIS A 68 -22.08 -17.72 6.22
N ILE A 69 -21.98 -18.00 4.92
CA ILE A 69 -23.13 -18.07 4.01
C ILE A 69 -24.10 -19.15 4.48
N HIS A 70 -23.59 -20.34 4.82
CA HIS A 70 -24.42 -21.44 5.32
C HIS A 70 -25.14 -21.08 6.63
N HIS A 71 -24.47 -20.35 7.54
CA HIS A 71 -25.10 -19.84 8.75
C HIS A 71 -26.22 -18.84 8.44
N LEU A 72 -26.01 -17.92 7.49
CA LEU A 72 -27.03 -16.93 7.10
C LEU A 72 -28.27 -17.58 6.48
N GLU A 73 -28.12 -18.71 5.75
CA GLU A 73 -29.24 -19.46 5.18
C GLU A 73 -30.09 -20.15 6.25
N HIS A 74 -29.47 -20.66 7.32
CA HIS A 74 -30.15 -21.45 8.34
C HIS A 74 -30.64 -20.64 9.54
N ASP A 75 -29.87 -19.64 9.99
CA ASP A 75 -30.20 -18.79 11.14
C ASP A 75 -29.85 -17.33 10.83
N PRO A 76 -30.68 -16.65 10.00
CA PRO A 76 -30.44 -15.25 9.67
C PRO A 76 -30.54 -14.39 10.93
N PRO A 77 -29.62 -13.43 11.12
CA PRO A 77 -29.63 -12.57 12.30
C PRO A 77 -30.95 -11.78 12.36
N LYS A 78 -31.69 -11.97 13.44
CA LYS A 78 -32.96 -11.25 13.65
C LYS A 78 -32.66 -9.79 13.95
N PHE A 79 -33.19 -8.91 13.11
CA PHE A 79 -33.03 -7.48 13.31
C PHE A 79 -33.85 -7.00 14.53
N VAL A 80 -33.23 -6.16 15.35
CA VAL A 80 -33.89 -5.46 16.45
C VAL A 80 -33.74 -3.96 16.21
N ALA A 81 -34.87 -3.27 16.05
CA ALA A 81 -34.93 -1.85 15.71
C ALA A 81 -34.56 -0.96 16.91
N TYR A 82 -33.26 -0.87 17.22
CA TYR A 82 -32.78 0.04 18.24
C TYR A 82 -32.84 1.50 17.76
N PRO A 83 -33.14 2.48 18.65
CA PRO A 83 -33.34 3.89 18.27
C PRO A 83 -32.11 4.56 17.63
N TYR A 84 -30.91 3.98 17.84
CA TYR A 84 -29.66 4.47 17.28
C TYR A 84 -29.29 3.84 15.93
N LEU A 85 -30.01 2.79 15.51
CA LEU A 85 -29.80 2.14 14.21
C LEU A 85 -30.62 2.84 13.13
N ARG A 86 -30.13 2.80 11.89
CA ARG A 86 -30.82 3.31 10.70
C ARG A 86 -31.31 4.76 10.80
N ILE A 87 -30.70 5.60 11.65
CA ILE A 87 -31.10 7.01 11.79
C ILE A 87 -30.88 7.74 10.46
N ARG A 88 -31.96 8.31 9.91
CA ARG A 88 -31.94 9.16 8.71
C ARG A 88 -32.54 10.51 9.05
N LYS A 89 -31.74 11.58 9.04
CA LYS A 89 -32.24 12.96 9.18
C LYS A 89 -32.66 13.57 7.83
N ARG A 90 -32.05 13.11 6.74
CA ARG A 90 -32.27 13.51 5.36
C ARG A 90 -32.09 12.28 4.48
N LYS A 91 -32.74 12.27 3.31
CA LYS A 91 -32.53 11.26 2.28
C LYS A 91 -31.10 11.32 1.75
N LEU A 92 -30.56 10.17 1.35
CA LEU A 92 -29.26 10.08 0.69
C LEU A 92 -29.31 10.73 -0.70
N PRO A 93 -28.19 11.26 -1.23
CA PRO A 93 -28.15 12.00 -2.48
C PRO A 93 -28.13 11.12 -3.75
N TYR A 94 -28.37 9.82 -3.63
CA TYR A 94 -28.31 8.84 -4.72
C TYR A 94 -29.38 7.76 -4.54
N GLY A 95 -29.74 7.10 -5.64
CA GLY A 95 -30.72 6.01 -5.65
C GLY A 95 -32.11 6.45 -5.20
N ASP A 96 -32.70 5.67 -4.30
CA ASP A 96 -34.01 5.91 -3.66
C ASP A 96 -33.94 6.86 -2.44
N GLY A 97 -32.73 7.20 -1.99
CA GLY A 97 -32.50 8.01 -0.81
C GLY A 97 -32.51 7.22 0.50
N ASP A 98 -32.83 5.93 0.46
CA ASP A 98 -33.00 5.04 1.61
C ASP A 98 -31.96 3.92 1.69
N HIS A 99 -31.22 3.64 0.61
CA HIS A 99 -30.11 2.68 0.63
C HIS A 99 -28.73 3.30 0.39
N THR A 100 -27.72 2.79 1.11
CA THR A 100 -26.31 3.11 0.83
C THR A 100 -25.81 2.36 -0.40
N PRO A 101 -24.73 2.79 -1.08
CA PRO A 101 -24.20 2.10 -2.27
C PRO A 101 -23.75 0.66 -2.01
N PHE A 102 -23.43 0.33 -0.76
CA PHE A 102 -23.04 -1.01 -0.31
C PHE A 102 -24.15 -1.68 0.51
N SER A 103 -25.42 -1.31 0.28
CA SER A 103 -26.54 -1.98 0.97
C SER A 103 -26.77 -3.38 0.40
N ASN A 104 -26.92 -4.37 1.27
CA ASN A 104 -27.23 -5.75 0.89
C ASN A 104 -28.56 -6.17 1.56
N PRO A 105 -29.61 -6.51 0.78
CA PRO A 105 -30.91 -6.91 1.31
C PRO A 105 -30.88 -8.13 2.25
N LEU A 106 -29.86 -8.98 2.14
CA LEU A 106 -29.74 -10.18 2.99
C LEU A 106 -29.32 -9.86 4.43
N VAL A 107 -28.67 -8.72 4.66
CA VAL A 107 -28.08 -8.36 5.97
C VAL A 107 -28.52 -7.00 6.49
N ASN A 108 -28.99 -6.13 5.59
CA ASN A 108 -29.47 -4.79 5.92
C ASN A 108 -31.00 -4.77 5.72
N PRO A 109 -31.78 -4.69 6.80
CA PRO A 109 -33.24 -4.63 6.72
C PRO A 109 -33.73 -3.24 6.34
N ASP A 110 -34.83 -3.21 5.58
CA ASP A 110 -35.38 -1.97 5.06
C ASP A 110 -35.98 -1.13 6.19
N PRO A 111 -35.91 0.22 6.13
CA PRO A 111 -36.36 1.09 7.21
C PRO A 111 -37.81 0.89 7.66
N GLU A 112 -38.66 0.29 6.83
CA GLU A 112 -40.08 0.04 7.08
C GLU A 112 -40.39 -1.38 7.64
N ASP A 113 -39.38 -2.23 7.82
CA ASP A 113 -39.45 -3.53 8.53
C ASP A 113 -39.25 -3.38 10.06
#